data_AF-A0A2G4GXQ7-F1
#
_entry.id   AF-A0A2G4GXQ7-F1
#
_cell.length_a   1.000
_cell.length_b   1.000
_cell.length_c   1.000
_cell.angle_alpha   90.00
_cell.angle_beta   90.00
_cell.angle_gamma   90.00
#
_symmetry.space_group_name_H-M   'P 1'
#
loop_
_entity.id
_entity.type
_entity.pdbx_description
1 polymer ?
#
loop_
_entity_poly.entity_id
_entity_poly.type
_entity_poly.pdbx_seq_one_letter_code
_entity_poly.pdbx_strand_id
1 'polypeptide(L)'
;MAAKEAVAVAEPKKKSATPKVDAESMATRQRDISVSEFFAKNRHLLGFDNPRKAMLTTIKEAVDNSLDACEEAEILPEIAVIIEDLEPTRPASAKSSRYRVTVVDNGPGIVRKQVENIFGRLLYGSKFHRLKMSRGQQGIGISAAGMYGLITTGRPMAIFTKPKAGQPTHHIELAMNTKTNRAEVTFDKEVKDFPPDRLRKLSAGTRALAEQSGFLTATEFPTGTSVSIELDGKYQRGRGSVDEFLELTAIANPHARIVFVPPTRVTEDDEPDVLTAAEASAAAVAKVTT
;
A
#
# COMPACT_ATOMS: atom_id res chain seq x y z
N MET A 1 25.19 -82.49 -40.52
CA MET A 1 25.87 -81.24 -40.87
C MET A 1 25.34 -80.14 -39.96
N ALA A 2 26.18 -79.60 -39.09
CA ALA A 2 25.83 -78.54 -38.16
C ALA A 2 26.00 -77.18 -38.87
N ALA A 3 24.92 -76.41 -38.99
CA ALA A 3 24.97 -75.05 -39.48
C ALA A 3 25.23 -74.11 -38.29
N LYS A 4 26.37 -73.41 -38.32
CA LYS A 4 26.69 -72.30 -37.41
C LYS A 4 25.85 -71.08 -37.82
N GLU A 5 24.96 -70.62 -36.96
CA GLU A 5 24.42 -69.26 -37.04
C GLU A 5 25.44 -68.29 -36.42
N ALA A 6 25.94 -67.37 -37.24
CA ALA A 6 26.76 -66.25 -36.80
C ALA A 6 25.86 -65.15 -36.25
N VAL A 7 25.98 -64.85 -34.96
CA VAL A 7 25.30 -63.71 -34.33
C VAL A 7 26.03 -62.43 -34.71
N ALA A 8 25.41 -61.61 -35.55
CA ALA A 8 25.87 -60.26 -35.85
C ALA A 8 25.59 -59.35 -34.63
N VAL A 9 26.65 -58.79 -34.04
CA VAL A 9 26.56 -57.82 -32.94
C VAL A 9 26.24 -56.45 -33.56
N ALA A 10 25.04 -55.93 -33.28
CA ALA A 10 24.65 -54.59 -33.68
C ALA A 10 25.36 -53.54 -32.79
N GLU A 11 26.04 -52.57 -33.41
CA GLU A 11 26.66 -51.44 -32.70
C GLU A 11 25.60 -50.54 -32.03
N PRO A 12 25.87 -50.02 -30.83
CA PRO A 12 24.91 -49.19 -30.12
C PRO A 12 24.80 -47.80 -30.79
N LYS A 13 23.61 -47.47 -31.29
CA LYS A 13 23.26 -46.12 -31.75
C LYS A 13 23.50 -45.09 -30.64
N LYS A 14 24.40 -44.13 -30.88
CA LYS A 14 24.64 -42.98 -29.99
C LYS A 14 23.31 -42.25 -29.73
N LYS A 15 22.89 -42.23 -28.46
CA LYS A 15 21.79 -41.40 -27.99
C LYS A 15 22.14 -39.94 -28.27
N SER A 16 21.30 -39.22 -29.01
CA SER A 16 21.43 -37.78 -29.20
C SER A 16 21.39 -37.11 -27.83
N ALA A 17 22.49 -36.44 -27.48
CA ALA A 17 22.56 -35.67 -26.25
C ALA A 17 21.48 -34.57 -26.31
N THR A 18 20.60 -34.51 -25.31
CA THR A 18 19.75 -33.34 -25.06
C THR A 18 20.62 -32.08 -25.13
N PRO A 19 20.28 -31.09 -25.95
CA PRO A 19 21.12 -29.91 -26.12
C PRO A 19 21.30 -29.26 -24.75
N LYS A 20 22.56 -29.14 -24.31
CA LYS A 20 22.90 -28.45 -23.06
C LYS A 20 22.50 -26.98 -23.24
N VAL A 21 21.73 -26.47 -22.29
CA VAL A 21 21.33 -25.08 -22.24
C VAL A 21 22.60 -24.26 -22.02
N ASP A 22 22.97 -23.43 -23.00
CA ASP A 22 24.12 -22.52 -22.95
C ASP A 22 23.73 -21.16 -22.34
N ALA A 23 24.72 -20.34 -22.00
CA ALA A 23 24.51 -19.04 -21.37
C ALA A 23 23.66 -18.10 -22.26
N GLU A 24 23.78 -18.23 -23.58
CA GLU A 24 23.05 -17.42 -24.57
C GLU A 24 21.56 -17.84 -24.66
N SER A 25 21.27 -19.14 -24.61
CA SER A 25 19.90 -19.66 -24.52
C SER A 25 19.26 -19.45 -23.14
N MET A 26 20.05 -19.28 -22.08
CA MET A 26 19.57 -18.80 -20.78
C MET A 26 19.31 -17.29 -20.79
N ALA A 27 20.17 -16.50 -21.41
CA ALA A 27 20.01 -15.05 -21.51
C ALA A 27 18.75 -14.65 -22.30
N THR A 28 18.45 -15.34 -23.40
CA THR A 28 17.23 -15.13 -24.20
C THR A 28 15.92 -15.48 -23.47
N ARG A 29 16.00 -16.20 -22.35
CA ARG A 29 14.85 -16.51 -21.48
C ARG A 29 14.64 -15.49 -20.36
N GLN A 30 15.58 -14.55 -20.17
CA GLN A 30 15.41 -13.47 -19.22
C GLN A 30 14.31 -12.53 -19.71
N ARG A 31 13.33 -12.28 -18.86
CA ARG A 31 12.24 -11.32 -19.11
C ARG A 31 12.11 -10.43 -17.90
N ASP A 32 11.90 -9.14 -18.15
CA ASP A 32 11.52 -8.21 -17.10
C ASP A 32 10.12 -8.57 -16.61
N ILE A 33 9.96 -8.70 -15.29
CA ILE A 33 8.67 -8.84 -14.67
C ILE A 33 8.02 -7.47 -14.56
N SER A 34 6.82 -7.31 -15.12
CA SER A 34 6.06 -6.08 -14.94
C SER A 34 5.71 -5.89 -13.47
N VAL A 35 5.54 -4.65 -13.04
CA VAL A 35 5.26 -4.37 -11.63
C VAL A 35 3.95 -4.99 -11.18
N SER A 36 2.94 -4.96 -12.03
CA SER A 36 1.67 -5.62 -11.70
C SER A 36 1.77 -7.12 -11.65
N GLU A 37 2.64 -7.73 -12.45
CA GLU A 37 2.90 -9.16 -12.33
C GLU A 37 3.65 -9.47 -11.02
N PHE A 38 4.63 -8.64 -10.65
CA PHE A 38 5.31 -8.74 -9.36
C PHE A 38 4.32 -8.57 -8.21
N PHE A 39 3.46 -7.55 -8.25
CA PHE A 39 2.47 -7.27 -7.23
C PHE A 39 1.41 -8.38 -7.15
N ALA A 40 0.90 -8.86 -8.28
CA ALA A 40 -0.07 -9.95 -8.31
C ALA A 40 0.51 -11.25 -7.75
N LYS A 41 1.76 -11.58 -8.07
CA LYS A 41 2.45 -12.77 -7.56
C LYS A 41 2.88 -12.64 -6.08
N ASN A 42 3.22 -11.44 -5.63
CA ASN A 42 3.80 -11.17 -4.31
C ASN A 42 2.88 -10.37 -3.37
N ARG A 43 1.57 -10.34 -3.64
CA ARG A 43 0.59 -9.58 -2.88
C ARG A 43 0.64 -9.86 -1.36
N HIS A 44 0.96 -11.10 -0.99
CA HIS A 44 1.13 -11.53 0.40
C HIS A 44 2.39 -10.94 1.06
N LEU A 45 3.51 -10.86 0.34
CA LEU A 45 4.75 -10.26 0.84
C LEU A 45 4.59 -8.76 1.12
N LEU A 46 3.72 -8.10 0.36
CA LEU A 46 3.43 -6.67 0.50
C LEU A 46 2.32 -6.37 1.52
N GLY A 47 1.71 -7.38 2.14
CA GLY A 47 0.66 -7.20 3.14
C GLY A 47 -0.72 -6.84 2.59
N PHE A 48 -0.98 -7.15 1.32
CA PHE A 48 -2.26 -6.88 0.64
C PHE A 48 -3.08 -8.14 0.37
N ASP A 49 -2.64 -9.32 0.81
CA ASP A 49 -3.30 -10.63 0.60
C ASP A 49 -4.82 -10.64 0.85
N ASN A 50 -5.27 -10.06 1.96
CA ASN A 50 -6.69 -10.00 2.32
C ASN A 50 -7.19 -8.55 2.51
N PRO A 51 -8.50 -8.27 2.35
CA PRO A 51 -9.05 -6.90 2.43
C PRO A 51 -8.87 -6.21 3.78
N ARG A 52 -8.78 -6.97 4.87
CA ARG A 52 -8.58 -6.43 6.23
C ARG A 52 -7.14 -5.95 6.42
N LYS A 53 -6.18 -6.80 6.08
CA LYS A 53 -4.74 -6.50 6.13
C LYS A 53 -4.38 -5.42 5.11
N ALA A 54 -4.98 -5.42 3.93
CA ALA A 54 -4.80 -4.37 2.94
C ALA A 54 -5.15 -2.99 3.51
N MET A 55 -6.30 -2.86 4.18
CA MET A 55 -6.71 -1.62 4.83
C MET A 55 -5.72 -1.17 5.92
N LEU A 56 -5.34 -2.10 6.81
CA LEU A 56 -4.37 -1.81 7.87
C LEU A 56 -3.01 -1.41 7.30
N THR A 57 -2.50 -2.14 6.32
CA THR A 57 -1.22 -1.87 5.66
C THR A 57 -1.23 -0.49 4.98
N THR A 58 -2.30 -0.14 4.27
CA THR A 58 -2.41 1.20 3.66
C THR A 58 -2.33 2.32 4.69
N ILE A 59 -3.06 2.19 5.81
CA ILE A 59 -3.04 3.20 6.87
C ILE A 59 -1.69 3.26 7.56
N LYS A 60 -1.12 2.09 7.89
CA LYS A 60 0.21 1.99 8.51
C LYS A 60 1.26 2.70 7.67
N GLU A 61 1.34 2.38 6.37
CA GLU A 61 2.35 2.98 5.49
C GLU A 61 2.14 4.48 5.28
N ALA A 62 0.89 4.95 5.27
CA ALA A 62 0.60 6.39 5.17
C ALA A 62 0.97 7.13 6.48
N VAL A 63 0.57 6.61 7.64
CA VAL A 63 0.86 7.22 8.95
C VAL A 63 2.36 7.19 9.27
N ASP A 64 3.04 6.08 9.01
CA ASP A 64 4.49 5.97 9.22
C ASP A 64 5.26 6.98 8.36
N ASN A 65 4.83 7.19 7.11
CA ASN A 65 5.44 8.19 6.25
C ASN A 65 5.18 9.63 6.72
N SER A 66 3.98 9.92 7.21
CA SER A 66 3.65 11.23 7.80
C SER A 66 4.46 11.51 9.06
N LEU A 67 4.58 10.55 9.98
CA LEU A 67 5.41 10.66 11.19
C LEU A 67 6.88 10.89 10.83
N ASP A 68 7.44 10.05 9.95
CA ASP A 68 8.85 10.16 9.56
C ASP A 68 9.15 11.51 8.88
N ALA A 69 8.22 12.04 8.09
CA ALA A 69 8.36 13.34 7.44
C ALA A 69 8.32 14.52 8.43
N CYS A 70 7.44 14.46 9.42
CA CYS A 70 7.35 15.47 10.48
C CYS A 70 8.60 15.46 11.36
N GLU A 71 9.04 14.27 11.79
CA GLU A 71 10.24 14.08 12.61
C GLU A 71 11.53 14.49 11.89
N GLU A 72 11.61 14.27 10.57
CA GLU A 72 12.73 14.73 9.75
C GLU A 72 12.78 16.25 9.62
N ALA A 73 11.61 16.90 9.60
CA ALA A 73 11.50 18.35 9.54
C ALA A 73 11.48 19.04 10.92
N GLU A 74 11.62 18.27 12.01
CA GLU A 74 11.51 18.75 13.40
C GLU A 74 10.17 19.47 13.69
N ILE A 75 9.09 18.99 13.06
CA ILE A 75 7.72 19.47 13.25
C ILE A 75 7.00 18.51 14.20
N LEU A 76 6.31 19.03 15.21
CA LEU A 76 5.42 18.21 16.04
C LEU A 76 4.30 17.62 15.16
N PRO A 77 4.20 16.29 15.03
CA PRO A 77 3.29 15.70 14.07
C PRO A 77 1.84 15.93 14.45
N GLU A 78 1.11 16.52 13.51
CA GLU A 78 -0.35 16.62 13.52
C GLU A 78 -0.88 15.79 12.36
N ILE A 79 -1.58 14.70 12.66
CA ILE A 79 -2.02 13.73 11.65
C ILE A 79 -3.51 13.47 11.77
N ALA A 80 -4.24 13.60 10.67
CA ALA A 80 -5.62 13.16 10.57
C ALA A 80 -5.72 11.91 9.69
N VAL A 81 -6.35 10.86 10.20
CA VAL A 81 -6.66 9.62 9.48
C VAL A 81 -8.17 9.53 9.32
N ILE A 82 -8.65 9.48 8.08
CA ILE A 82 -10.06 9.50 7.73
C ILE A 82 -10.37 8.31 6.84
N ILE A 83 -11.42 7.57 7.17
CA ILE A 83 -11.91 6.46 6.34
C ILE A 83 -13.34 6.77 5.91
N GLU A 84 -13.57 6.93 4.61
CA GLU A 84 -14.90 7.08 4.02
C GLU A 84 -15.36 5.71 3.48
N ASP A 85 -16.59 5.29 3.80
CA ASP A 85 -17.22 4.13 3.14
C ASP A 85 -17.89 4.61 1.85
N LEU A 86 -17.40 4.16 0.70
CA LEU A 86 -17.89 4.59 -0.61
C LEU A 86 -19.10 3.77 -1.08
N GLU A 87 -19.40 2.65 -0.41
CA GLU A 87 -20.54 1.78 -0.71
C GLU A 87 -21.37 1.51 0.56
N PRO A 88 -21.96 2.56 1.18
CA PRO A 88 -22.69 2.43 2.44
C PRO A 88 -23.98 1.61 2.29
N THR A 89 -24.58 1.59 1.10
CA THR A 89 -25.83 0.89 0.78
C THR A 89 -25.64 -0.60 0.48
N ARG A 90 -24.43 -1.14 0.61
CA ARG A 90 -24.17 -2.56 0.32
C ARG A 90 -24.91 -3.50 1.29
N PRO A 91 -25.27 -4.72 0.85
CA PRO A 91 -25.84 -5.73 1.74
C PRO A 91 -24.84 -6.15 2.83
N ALA A 92 -25.33 -6.49 4.02
CA ALA A 92 -24.50 -6.89 5.17
C ALA A 92 -23.65 -8.14 4.89
N SER A 93 -24.06 -8.98 3.94
CA SER A 93 -23.34 -10.19 3.50
C SER A 93 -22.11 -9.90 2.63
N ALA A 94 -21.84 -8.65 2.26
CA ALA A 94 -20.70 -8.30 1.43
C ALA A 94 -19.39 -8.53 2.19
N LYS A 95 -18.52 -9.39 1.65
CA LYS A 95 -17.22 -9.74 2.25
C LYS A 95 -16.23 -8.56 2.32
N SER A 96 -16.42 -7.55 1.48
CA SER A 96 -15.61 -6.33 1.42
C SER A 96 -16.45 -5.13 0.95
N SER A 97 -15.93 -3.92 1.14
CA SER A 97 -16.48 -2.67 0.60
C SER A 97 -15.37 -1.86 -0.06
N ARG A 98 -15.76 -0.87 -0.85
CA ARG A 98 -14.87 0.21 -1.27
C ARG A 98 -14.76 1.26 -0.18
N TYR A 99 -13.54 1.59 0.20
CA TYR A 99 -13.25 2.65 1.14
C TYR A 99 -12.31 3.67 0.51
N ARG A 100 -12.43 4.94 0.92
CA ARG A 100 -11.40 5.93 0.69
C ARG A 100 -10.67 6.17 2.00
N VAL A 101 -9.39 5.87 2.03
CA VAL A 101 -8.50 6.18 3.15
C VAL A 101 -7.77 7.47 2.82
N THR A 102 -7.94 8.49 3.67
CA THR A 102 -7.23 9.76 3.57
C THR A 102 -6.40 9.98 4.81
N VAL A 103 -5.09 10.18 4.63
CA VAL A 103 -4.18 10.62 5.69
C VAL A 103 -3.73 12.03 5.37
N VAL A 104 -3.77 12.93 6.34
CA VAL A 104 -3.31 14.33 6.24
C VAL A 104 -2.27 14.55 7.32
N ASP A 105 -1.14 15.15 6.98
CA ASP A 105 -0.12 15.60 7.93
C ASP A 105 0.17 17.10 7.79
N ASN A 106 0.75 17.67 8.84
CA ASN A 106 1.29 19.03 8.87
C ASN A 106 2.80 19.10 8.55
N GLY A 107 3.33 18.08 7.88
CA GLY A 107 4.76 17.96 7.61
C GLY A 107 5.30 19.03 6.64
N PRO A 108 6.53 18.85 6.12
CA PRO A 108 7.16 19.82 5.22
C PRO A 108 6.50 19.89 3.83
N GLY A 109 5.54 19.01 3.53
CA GLY A 109 5.03 18.81 2.18
C GLY A 109 6.06 18.18 1.25
N ILE A 110 5.67 18.00 -0.01
CA ILE A 110 6.47 17.37 -1.06
C ILE A 110 6.58 18.33 -2.23
N VAL A 111 7.80 18.59 -2.67
CA VAL A 111 8.04 19.38 -3.87
C VAL A 111 7.39 18.69 -5.06
N ARG A 112 6.57 19.41 -5.84
CA ARG A 112 5.79 18.87 -6.97
C ARG A 112 6.57 17.93 -7.89
N LYS A 113 7.81 18.28 -8.25
CA LYS A 113 8.68 17.47 -9.13
C LYS A 113 9.07 16.11 -8.55
N GLN A 114 9.03 15.96 -7.22
CA GLN A 114 9.40 14.72 -6.52
C GLN A 114 8.22 13.76 -6.31
N VAL A 115 6.98 14.26 -6.40
CA VAL A 115 5.77 13.46 -6.15
C VAL A 115 5.73 12.19 -7.02
N GLU A 116 5.97 12.33 -8.32
CA GLU A 116 5.99 11.19 -9.25
C GLU A 116 7.05 10.15 -8.91
N ASN A 117 8.21 10.56 -8.38
CA ASN A 117 9.24 9.61 -7.98
C ASN A 117 8.89 8.93 -6.67
N ILE A 118 8.40 9.67 -5.67
CA ILE A 118 8.06 9.15 -4.34
C ILE A 118 6.92 8.12 -4.41
N PHE A 119 5.88 8.42 -5.19
CA PHE A 119 4.69 7.58 -5.26
C PHE A 119 4.64 6.67 -6.48
N GLY A 120 5.40 6.99 -7.53
CA GLY A 120 5.37 6.29 -8.81
C GLY A 120 6.49 5.29 -9.05
N ARG A 121 7.48 5.22 -8.15
CA ARG A 121 8.58 4.27 -8.23
C ARG A 121 8.59 3.41 -6.98
N LEU A 122 8.58 2.10 -7.18
CA LEU A 122 8.90 1.15 -6.12
C LEU A 122 10.39 1.28 -5.78
N LEU A 123 10.73 1.14 -4.49
CA LEU A 123 12.09 1.28 -3.99
C LEU A 123 12.68 2.69 -4.17
N TYR A 124 11.82 3.72 -4.21
CA TYR A 124 12.26 5.11 -4.26
C TYR A 124 11.86 5.83 -2.96
N GLY A 125 12.85 6.43 -2.30
CA GLY A 125 12.61 7.20 -1.09
C GLY A 125 13.89 7.75 -0.50
N SER A 126 13.78 8.83 0.29
CA SER A 126 14.90 9.42 1.04
C SER A 126 15.50 8.47 2.09
N LYS A 127 14.78 7.39 2.43
CA LYS A 127 15.11 6.44 3.51
C LYS A 127 16.23 5.44 3.15
N PHE A 128 16.61 5.30 1.87
CA PHE A 128 17.60 4.30 1.43
C PHE A 128 19.07 4.63 1.73
N HIS A 129 19.39 5.92 1.92
CA HIS A 129 20.77 6.37 2.10
C HIS A 129 20.99 7.06 3.45
N ARG A 130 19.99 7.04 4.34
CA ARG A 130 20.04 7.73 5.63
C ARG A 130 20.29 6.71 6.76
N LEU A 131 21.39 6.89 7.49
CA LEU A 131 21.77 6.07 8.66
C LEU A 131 20.98 6.49 9.92
N LYS A 132 19.65 6.60 9.83
CA LYS A 132 18.75 6.90 10.96
C LYS A 132 17.63 5.84 10.98
N MET A 133 17.38 5.23 12.14
CA MET A 133 16.26 4.31 12.29
C MET A 133 14.95 5.05 11.97
N SER A 134 14.15 4.49 11.08
CA SER A 134 12.82 5.01 10.69
C SER A 134 11.86 3.85 10.49
N ARG A 135 10.55 4.12 10.47
CA ARG A 135 9.51 3.08 10.52
C ARG A 135 9.38 2.30 9.20
N GLY A 136 9.79 2.89 8.08
CA GLY A 136 9.79 2.25 6.75
C GLY A 136 11.19 1.84 6.28
N GLN A 137 11.40 0.55 5.97
CA GLN A 137 12.72 0.02 5.59
C GLN A 137 12.96 -0.08 4.07
N GLN A 138 11.92 -0.28 3.26
CA GLN A 138 12.08 -0.69 1.86
C GLN A 138 11.57 0.31 0.82
N GLY A 139 10.94 1.43 1.19
CA GLY A 139 10.43 2.42 0.21
C GLY A 139 9.43 1.85 -0.81
N ILE A 140 8.66 0.82 -0.40
CA ILE A 140 7.65 0.15 -1.24
C ILE A 140 6.23 0.51 -0.78
N GLY A 141 6.06 0.81 0.52
CA GLY A 141 4.77 0.74 1.20
C GLY A 141 3.64 1.57 0.57
N ILE A 142 3.82 2.89 0.46
CA ILE A 142 2.75 3.75 -0.05
C ILE A 142 2.50 3.55 -1.55
N SER A 143 3.55 3.26 -2.32
CA SER A 143 3.44 2.93 -3.75
C SER A 143 2.69 1.61 -3.97
N ALA A 144 2.89 0.62 -3.10
CA ALA A 144 2.13 -0.63 -3.08
C ALA A 144 0.67 -0.41 -2.70
N ALA A 145 0.38 0.48 -1.74
CA ALA A 145 -0.99 0.87 -1.40
C ALA A 145 -1.70 1.56 -2.57
N GLY A 146 -1.02 2.48 -3.26
CA GLY A 146 -1.54 3.13 -4.47
C GLY A 146 -1.80 2.14 -5.60
N MET A 147 -0.90 1.17 -5.82
CA MET A 147 -1.12 0.11 -6.80
C MET A 147 -2.29 -0.80 -6.43
N TYR A 148 -2.42 -1.16 -5.15
CA TYR A 148 -3.55 -1.95 -4.66
C TYR A 148 -4.89 -1.26 -4.92
N GLY A 149 -4.96 0.03 -4.60
CA GLY A 149 -6.14 0.85 -4.84
C GLY A 149 -6.50 0.94 -6.31
N LEU A 150 -5.51 1.18 -7.18
CA LEU A 150 -5.70 1.26 -8.62
C LEU A 150 -6.19 -0.07 -9.22
N ILE A 151 -5.63 -1.20 -8.80
CA ILE A 151 -6.03 -2.53 -9.32
C ILE A 151 -7.45 -2.91 -8.87
N THR A 152 -7.84 -2.54 -7.64
CA THR A 152 -9.13 -2.95 -7.07
C THR A 152 -10.29 -2.01 -7.46
N THR A 153 -10.05 -0.70 -7.44
CA THR A 153 -11.10 0.29 -7.66
C THR A 153 -11.01 0.98 -9.03
N GLY A 154 -9.86 0.87 -9.71
CA GLY A 154 -9.59 1.60 -10.96
C GLY A 154 -9.33 3.09 -10.76
N ARG A 155 -9.28 3.57 -9.51
CA ARG A 155 -9.12 4.99 -9.20
C ARG A 155 -7.67 5.36 -8.93
N PRO A 156 -7.18 6.49 -9.48
CA PRO A 156 -5.85 7.00 -9.15
C PRO A 156 -5.81 7.45 -7.70
N MET A 157 -4.61 7.45 -7.13
CA MET A 157 -4.36 8.02 -5.81
C MET A 157 -4.35 9.54 -5.91
N ALA A 158 -5.10 10.23 -5.04
CA ALA A 158 -5.15 11.68 -5.00
C ALA A 158 -4.20 12.21 -3.92
N ILE A 159 -3.33 13.14 -4.29
CA ILE A 159 -2.30 13.72 -3.44
C ILE A 159 -2.51 15.23 -3.43
N PHE A 160 -2.68 15.80 -2.24
CA PHE A 160 -2.60 17.24 -2.03
C PHE A 160 -1.32 17.53 -1.29
N THR A 161 -0.50 18.45 -1.76
CA THR A 161 0.73 18.80 -1.06
C THR A 161 1.03 20.28 -1.11
N LYS A 162 1.46 20.82 0.02
CA LYS A 162 1.74 22.24 0.22
C LYS A 162 3.08 22.42 0.92
N PRO A 163 4.17 22.65 0.16
CA PRO A 163 5.51 22.78 0.74
C PRO A 163 5.75 24.05 1.58
N LYS A 164 4.98 25.11 1.31
CA LYS A 164 5.12 26.40 2.01
C LYS A 164 3.75 27.03 2.27
N ALA A 165 3.60 27.65 3.44
CA ALA A 165 2.34 28.26 3.88
C ALA A 165 1.75 29.29 2.89
N GLY A 166 2.61 30.08 2.24
CA GLY A 166 2.21 31.09 1.26
C GLY A 166 2.14 30.62 -0.19
N GLN A 167 2.41 29.35 -0.48
CA GLN A 167 2.34 28.79 -1.83
C GLN A 167 1.00 28.09 -2.08
N PRO A 168 0.54 28.01 -3.33
CA PRO A 168 -0.62 27.20 -3.66
C PRO A 168 -0.33 25.73 -3.37
N THR A 169 -1.40 24.99 -3.09
CA THR A 169 -1.39 23.54 -2.89
C THR A 169 -1.45 22.86 -4.24
N HIS A 170 -0.63 21.84 -4.47
CA HIS A 170 -0.76 21.00 -5.66
C HIS A 170 -1.72 19.85 -5.40
N HIS A 171 -2.78 19.74 -6.20
CA HIS A 171 -3.67 18.58 -6.27
C HIS A 171 -3.28 17.73 -7.47
N ILE A 172 -2.81 16.51 -7.20
CA ILE A 172 -2.24 15.60 -8.18
C ILE A 172 -2.98 14.27 -8.08
N GLU A 173 -3.50 13.76 -9.17
CA GLU A 173 -3.97 12.38 -9.27
C GLU A 173 -2.94 11.56 -10.01
N LEU A 174 -2.49 10.47 -9.38
CA LEU A 174 -1.40 9.64 -9.85
C LEU A 174 -1.88 8.19 -10.00
N ALA A 175 -1.71 7.66 -11.21
CA ALA A 175 -1.89 6.25 -11.51
C ALA A 175 -0.53 5.60 -11.79
N MET A 176 -0.31 4.38 -11.34
CA MET A 176 0.91 3.65 -11.69
C MET A 176 0.73 2.94 -13.02
N ASN A 177 1.58 3.25 -14.00
CA ASN A 177 1.66 2.49 -15.23
C ASN A 177 2.34 1.14 -14.94
N THR A 178 1.50 0.11 -14.97
CA THR A 178 1.84 -1.26 -14.60
C THR A 178 2.85 -1.92 -15.53
N LYS A 179 2.94 -1.45 -16.78
CA LYS A 179 3.86 -1.96 -17.81
C LYS A 179 5.24 -1.32 -17.70
N THR A 180 5.30 -0.02 -17.42
CA THR A 180 6.56 0.74 -17.47
C THR A 180 7.17 1.04 -16.10
N ASN A 181 6.50 0.67 -15.01
CA ASN A 181 6.92 0.99 -13.63
C ASN A 181 7.15 2.48 -13.41
N ARG A 182 6.24 3.31 -13.94
CA ARG A 182 6.31 4.77 -13.79
C ARG A 182 4.95 5.30 -13.40
N ALA A 183 4.95 6.36 -12.60
CA ALA A 183 3.76 7.18 -12.41
C ALA A 183 3.31 7.79 -13.74
N GLU A 184 2.01 7.83 -13.90
CA GLU A 184 1.29 8.61 -14.89
C GLU A 184 0.40 9.59 -14.13
N VAL A 185 0.60 10.89 -14.38
CA VAL A 185 -0.19 11.95 -13.76
C VAL A 185 -1.45 12.16 -14.58
N THR A 186 -2.60 11.80 -14.03
CA THR A 186 -3.91 11.93 -14.70
C THR A 186 -4.52 13.31 -14.48
N PHE A 187 -4.13 13.98 -13.39
CA PHE A 187 -4.59 15.32 -13.05
C PHE A 187 -3.51 16.07 -12.27
N ASP A 188 -3.33 17.35 -12.56
CA ASP A 188 -2.43 18.24 -11.82
C ASP A 188 -2.96 19.68 -11.87
N LYS A 189 -3.38 20.22 -10.72
CA LYS A 189 -3.81 21.61 -10.60
C LYS A 189 -3.36 22.23 -9.28
N GLU A 190 -3.08 23.52 -9.33
CA GLU A 190 -2.93 24.35 -8.15
C GLU A 190 -4.29 24.71 -7.57
N VAL A 191 -4.46 24.48 -6.26
CA VAL A 191 -5.64 24.84 -5.47
C VAL A 191 -5.21 25.69 -4.28
N LYS A 192 -6.12 26.52 -3.77
CA LYS A 192 -5.82 27.41 -2.64
C LYS A 192 -5.94 26.70 -1.29
N ASP A 193 -6.80 25.68 -1.23
CA ASP A 193 -7.20 25.07 0.03
C ASP A 193 -6.26 23.92 0.38
N PHE A 194 -5.74 23.96 1.60
CA PHE A 194 -5.09 22.82 2.25
C PHE A 194 -5.28 22.94 3.76
N PRO A 195 -5.70 21.86 4.44
CA PRO A 195 -6.15 20.58 3.88
C PRO A 195 -7.45 20.71 3.06
N PRO A 196 -7.86 19.68 2.27
CA PRO A 196 -9.08 19.78 1.48
C PRO A 196 -10.34 20.02 2.32
N ASP A 197 -11.03 21.13 2.09
CA ASP A 197 -12.23 21.55 2.85
C ASP A 197 -13.34 20.51 2.92
N ARG A 198 -13.46 19.65 1.90
CA ARG A 198 -14.45 18.56 1.86
C ARG A 198 -14.34 17.65 3.08
N LEU A 199 -13.12 17.42 3.60
CA LEU A 199 -12.84 16.48 4.69
C LEU A 199 -13.49 16.92 6.01
N ARG A 200 -13.63 18.22 6.21
CA ARG A 200 -14.28 18.81 7.40
C ARG A 200 -15.80 18.59 7.37
N LYS A 201 -16.38 18.41 6.18
CA LYS A 201 -17.83 18.35 5.95
C LYS A 201 -18.36 16.94 5.69
N LEU A 202 -17.54 15.90 5.82
CA LEU A 202 -17.88 14.51 5.47
C LEU A 202 -19.02 13.93 6.30
N SER A 203 -18.99 14.12 7.62
CA SER A 203 -19.97 13.56 8.54
C SER A 203 -20.44 14.59 9.57
N ALA A 204 -21.48 14.25 10.34
CA ALA A 204 -21.85 15.07 11.49
C ALA A 204 -20.69 15.18 12.50
N GLY A 205 -19.91 14.10 12.68
CA GLY A 205 -18.74 14.08 13.55
C GLY A 205 -17.62 15.00 13.07
N THR A 206 -17.27 14.97 11.78
CA THR A 206 -16.22 15.86 11.25
C THR A 206 -16.63 17.33 11.31
N ARG A 207 -17.93 17.63 11.12
CA ARG A 207 -18.46 18.99 11.25
C ARG A 207 -18.36 19.49 12.69
N ALA A 208 -18.78 18.67 13.66
CA ALA A 208 -18.65 18.99 15.07
C ALA A 208 -17.18 19.19 15.48
N LEU A 209 -16.26 18.34 15.02
CA LEU A 209 -14.81 18.49 15.24
C LEU A 209 -14.28 19.78 14.62
N ALA A 210 -14.74 20.14 13.41
CA ALA A 210 -14.32 21.37 12.75
C ALA A 210 -14.79 22.64 13.48
N GLU A 211 -15.94 22.58 14.15
CA GLU A 211 -16.50 23.68 14.95
C GLU A 211 -15.84 23.80 16.33
N GLN A 212 -15.53 22.66 16.99
CA GLN A 212 -15.03 22.64 18.37
C GLN A 212 -13.51 22.73 18.49
N SER A 213 -12.77 22.07 17.59
CA SER A 213 -11.34 21.81 17.78
C SER A 213 -10.47 22.24 16.60
N GLY A 214 -10.97 23.08 15.69
CA GLY A 214 -10.16 23.57 14.56
C GLY A 214 -9.71 22.47 13.58
N PHE A 215 -10.43 21.34 13.52
CA PHE A 215 -10.05 20.16 12.72
C PHE A 215 -9.77 20.52 11.26
N LEU A 216 -8.56 20.16 10.79
CA LEU A 216 -8.07 20.39 9.42
C LEU A 216 -8.15 21.86 8.97
N THR A 217 -7.78 22.79 9.85
CA THR A 217 -7.66 24.21 9.50
C THR A 217 -6.32 24.53 8.87
N ALA A 218 -6.29 25.53 7.97
CA ALA A 218 -5.05 26.02 7.37
C ALA A 218 -4.05 26.60 8.39
N THR A 219 -4.52 26.96 9.60
CA THR A 219 -3.68 27.40 10.71
C THR A 219 -2.96 26.24 11.40
N GLU A 220 -3.63 25.11 11.59
CA GLU A 220 -3.01 23.88 12.15
C GLU A 220 -2.14 23.17 11.10
N PHE A 221 -2.51 23.30 9.82
CA PHE A 221 -1.83 22.67 8.68
C PHE A 221 -1.35 23.74 7.69
N PRO A 222 -0.36 24.58 8.07
CA PRO A 222 0.17 25.60 7.18
C PRO A 222 0.90 24.98 5.97
N THR A 223 1.53 23.83 6.18
CA THR A 223 2.20 22.97 5.19
C THR A 223 1.76 21.53 5.41
N GLY A 224 2.10 20.66 4.47
CA GLY A 224 1.93 19.22 4.66
C GLY A 224 1.57 18.47 3.40
N THR A 225 1.20 17.21 3.61
CA THR A 225 0.72 16.32 2.56
C THR A 225 -0.58 15.65 2.98
N SER A 226 -1.50 15.50 2.03
CA SER A 226 -2.65 14.62 2.15
C SER A 226 -2.59 13.58 1.04
N VAL A 227 -2.71 12.31 1.41
CA VAL A 227 -2.76 11.18 0.48
C VAL A 227 -4.10 10.49 0.65
N SER A 228 -4.84 10.35 -0.44
CA SER A 228 -6.13 9.67 -0.50
C SER A 228 -6.08 8.49 -1.47
N ILE A 229 -6.38 7.30 -0.97
CA ILE A 229 -6.36 6.04 -1.73
C ILE A 229 -7.74 5.39 -1.62
N GLU A 230 -8.35 5.10 -2.76
CA GLU A 230 -9.55 4.26 -2.83
C GLU A 230 -9.15 2.81 -3.01
N LEU A 231 -9.65 1.92 -2.14
CA LEU A 231 -9.28 0.52 -2.13
C LEU A 231 -10.45 -0.38 -1.69
N ASP A 232 -10.46 -1.62 -2.21
CA ASP A 232 -11.32 -2.67 -1.68
C ASP A 232 -10.75 -3.19 -0.35
N GLY A 233 -11.52 -3.04 0.72
CA GLY A 233 -11.09 -3.37 2.08
C GLY A 233 -12.20 -3.94 2.96
N LYS A 234 -11.84 -4.31 4.20
CA LYS A 234 -12.79 -4.65 5.28
C LYS A 234 -12.36 -3.90 6.55
N TYR A 235 -13.24 -3.05 7.07
CA TYR A 235 -13.02 -2.35 8.34
C TYR A 235 -13.71 -3.11 9.48
N GLN A 236 -12.91 -3.64 10.40
CA GLN A 236 -13.37 -4.36 11.59
C GLN A 236 -12.60 -3.84 12.79
N ARG A 237 -13.26 -3.77 13.96
CA ARG A 237 -12.65 -3.34 15.21
C ARG A 237 -12.03 -4.52 15.97
N GLY A 238 -11.36 -4.24 17.08
CA GLY A 238 -10.76 -5.25 17.95
C GLY A 238 -9.29 -5.51 17.65
N ARG A 239 -8.79 -6.69 18.04
CA ARG A 239 -7.36 -7.02 17.95
C ARG A 239 -6.91 -7.16 16.49
N GLY A 240 -5.80 -6.52 16.12
CA GLY A 240 -5.28 -6.40 14.77
C GLY A 240 -6.14 -5.48 13.88
N SER A 241 -6.82 -4.50 14.47
CA SER A 241 -7.61 -3.50 13.74
C SER A 241 -6.80 -2.22 13.48
N VAL A 242 -7.37 -1.35 12.64
CA VAL A 242 -6.86 0.00 12.44
C VAL A 242 -6.86 0.79 13.74
N ASP A 243 -7.93 0.67 14.54
CA ASP A 243 -8.11 1.37 15.80
C ASP A 243 -6.98 1.03 16.78
N GLU A 244 -6.70 -0.27 16.99
CA GLU A 244 -5.61 -0.72 17.87
C GLU A 244 -4.25 -0.25 17.34
N PHE A 245 -4.02 -0.29 16.03
CA PHE A 245 -2.78 0.21 15.44
C PHE A 245 -2.58 1.70 15.73
N LEU A 246 -3.61 2.53 15.53
CA LEU A 246 -3.52 3.98 15.78
C LEU A 246 -3.35 4.29 17.27
N GLU A 247 -4.02 3.53 18.14
CA GLU A 247 -3.87 3.66 19.60
C GLU A 247 -2.43 3.33 20.05
N LEU A 248 -1.89 2.19 19.63
CA LEU A 248 -0.50 1.82 19.92
C LEU A 248 0.50 2.83 19.33
N THR A 249 0.20 3.38 18.16
CA THR A 249 1.01 4.42 17.52
C THR A 249 0.98 5.70 18.33
N ALA A 250 -0.18 6.13 18.85
CA ALA A 250 -0.29 7.30 19.71
C ALA A 250 0.46 7.11 21.04
N ILE A 251 0.38 5.92 21.66
CA ILE A 251 1.12 5.58 22.88
C ILE A 251 2.64 5.64 22.63
N ALA A 252 3.11 5.09 21.51
CA ALA A 252 4.52 5.07 21.17
C ALA A 252 5.06 6.47 20.79
N ASN A 253 4.18 7.39 20.36
CA ASN A 253 4.54 8.73 19.89
C ASN A 253 3.79 9.80 20.68
N PRO A 254 4.12 10.01 21.96
CA PRO A 254 3.38 10.94 22.84
C PRO A 254 3.47 12.42 22.40
N HIS A 255 4.39 12.73 21.49
CA HIS A 255 4.59 14.05 20.92
C HIS A 255 3.73 14.30 19.66
N ALA A 256 3.06 13.28 19.13
CA ALA A 256 2.20 13.37 17.96
C ALA A 256 0.73 13.45 18.37
N ARG A 257 -0.04 14.32 17.71
CA ARG A 257 -1.52 14.28 17.78
C ARG A 257 -2.04 13.54 16.56
N ILE A 258 -2.85 12.50 16.81
CA ILE A 258 -3.50 11.71 15.77
C ILE A 258 -5.02 11.81 15.94
N VAL A 259 -5.70 12.37 14.96
CA VAL A 259 -7.17 12.43 14.91
C VAL A 259 -7.68 11.35 13.97
N PHE A 260 -8.48 10.42 14.48
CA PHE A 260 -9.06 9.34 13.68
C PHE A 260 -10.57 9.57 13.44
N VAL A 261 -10.98 9.51 12.18
CA VAL A 261 -12.37 9.53 11.75
C VAL A 261 -12.71 8.16 11.13
N PRO A 262 -13.42 7.29 11.87
CA PRO A 262 -13.80 5.95 11.38
C PRO A 262 -14.86 6.04 10.28
N PRO A 263 -15.04 4.97 9.48
CA PRO A 263 -16.12 4.91 8.51
C PRO A 263 -17.49 4.87 9.21
N THR A 264 -18.52 5.34 8.52
CA THR A 264 -19.90 5.38 9.05
C THR A 264 -20.48 3.99 9.34
N ARG A 265 -19.98 2.94 8.68
CA ARG A 265 -20.40 1.56 8.89
C ARG A 265 -19.20 0.70 9.27
N VAL A 266 -19.35 -0.04 10.37
CA VAL A 266 -18.40 -1.07 10.79
C VAL A 266 -18.93 -2.41 10.30
N THR A 267 -18.06 -3.27 9.77
CA THR A 267 -18.45 -4.66 9.51
C THR A 267 -18.62 -5.33 10.87
N GLU A 268 -19.81 -5.86 11.16
CA GLU A 268 -20.07 -6.59 12.41
C GLU A 268 -19.06 -7.74 12.57
N ASP A 269 -18.72 -8.06 13.81
CA ASP A 269 -17.72 -9.07 14.15
C ASP A 269 -18.18 -10.45 13.69
N ASP A 270 -17.82 -10.84 12.47
CA ASP A 270 -17.60 -12.25 12.18
C ASP A 270 -16.38 -12.65 13.04
N GLU A 271 -16.60 -13.65 13.89
CA GLU A 271 -15.62 -14.37 14.72
C GLU A 271 -14.23 -14.39 14.07
N PRO A 272 -13.15 -14.23 14.87
CA PRO A 272 -11.79 -14.16 14.34
C PRO A 272 -11.57 -15.36 13.42
N ASP A 273 -10.91 -15.10 12.29
CA ASP A 273 -10.44 -16.11 11.34
C ASP A 273 -9.38 -16.96 12.06
N VAL A 274 -9.85 -17.84 12.94
CA VAL A 274 -9.04 -18.89 13.55
C VAL A 274 -8.80 -19.84 12.39
N LEU A 275 -7.55 -19.88 11.92
CA LEU A 275 -7.04 -20.92 11.02
C LEU A 275 -7.80 -22.21 11.33
N THR A 276 -8.61 -22.65 10.37
CA THR A 276 -9.44 -23.82 10.62
C THR A 276 -8.49 -24.97 10.98
N ALA A 277 -8.89 -25.87 11.88
CA ALA A 277 -8.03 -26.99 12.28
C ALA A 277 -7.50 -27.80 11.08
N ALA A 278 -8.21 -27.74 9.94
CA ALA A 278 -7.79 -28.28 8.65
C ALA A 278 -6.55 -27.57 8.06
N GLU A 279 -6.48 -26.24 8.12
CA GLU A 279 -5.34 -25.45 7.61
C GLU A 279 -4.12 -25.55 8.54
N ALA A 280 -4.34 -25.63 9.85
CA ALA A 280 -3.27 -25.91 10.82
C ALA A 280 -2.68 -27.33 10.64
N SER A 281 -3.52 -28.32 10.30
CA SER A 281 -3.08 -29.67 9.98
C SER A 281 -2.29 -29.73 8.67
N ALA A 282 -2.66 -28.93 7.65
CA ALA A 282 -1.93 -28.88 6.38
C ALA A 282 -0.52 -28.28 6.54
N ALA A 283 -0.36 -27.28 7.43
CA ALA A 283 0.94 -26.70 7.76
C ALA A 283 1.84 -27.66 8.57
N ALA A 284 1.27 -28.55 9.38
CA ALA A 284 2.03 -29.54 10.16
C ALA A 284 2.56 -30.71 9.32
N VAL A 285 1.88 -31.06 8.23
CA VAL A 285 2.26 -32.16 7.32
C VAL A 285 3.38 -31.74 6.36
N ALA A 286 3.56 -30.44 6.11
CA ALA A 286 4.64 -29.88 5.30
C ALA A 286 5.98 -29.77 6.07
N LYS A 287 6.30 -30.73 6.95
CA LYS A 287 7.66 -30.86 7.51
C LYS A 287 8.58 -31.45 6.46
N VAL A 288 9.54 -30.61 6.07
CA VAL A 288 10.72 -30.88 5.25
C VAL A 288 11.34 -32.23 5.61
N THR A 289 11.25 -33.19 4.71
CA THR A 289 12.12 -34.36 4.68
C THR A 289 13.51 -33.89 4.24
N THR A 290 14.46 -33.92 5.16
CA THR A 290 15.90 -33.85 4.86
C THR A 290 16.37 -35.10 4.12
#